data_AF-A0A955HN96-F1
#
_entry.id   AF-A0A955HN96-F1
#
_cell.length_a   1.000
_cell.length_b   1.000
_cell.length_c   1.000
_cell.angle_alpha   90.00
_cell.angle_beta   90.00
_cell.angle_gamma   90.00
#
_symmetry.space_group_name_H-M   'P 1'
#
loop_
_entity.id
_entity.type
_entity.pdbx_description
1 polymer ?
#
loop_
_entity_poly.entity_id
_entity_poly.type
_entity_poly.pdbx_seq_one_letter_code
_entity_poly.pdbx_strand_id
1 'polypeptide(L)'
;MSKKKLPFATLSNIIMAGALILAGSLVEYRFHALQNIANKSPQSVTAGDARADQLAKLIDTDQPKDKSDVDFGIFWEVWRLLERDYIDQDKLDADKMVHGAIQGMTASLGDPYTMYLPPEQNERSAADLAGAFYGVGIELGYVDGILAAVAPLAGTPAEAAGVRAGDLIINVKDEAKEIDETTEGWS
;
A
#
# COMPACT_ATOMS: atom_id res chain seq x y z
N MET A 1 -4.21 -64.69 37.45
CA MET A 1 -2.77 -64.31 37.36
C MET A 1 -2.46 -64.04 35.90
N SER A 2 -1.88 -62.95 35.40
CA SER A 2 -1.39 -61.69 35.97
C SER A 2 -1.42 -60.69 34.80
N LYS A 3 -2.14 -59.56 34.91
CA LYS A 3 -2.03 -58.47 33.93
C LYS A 3 -0.74 -57.71 34.26
N LYS A 4 0.31 -57.91 33.46
CA LYS A 4 1.55 -57.12 33.55
C LYS A 4 1.22 -55.65 33.27
N LYS A 5 1.19 -54.83 34.32
CA LYS A 5 1.15 -53.37 34.21
C LYS A 5 2.52 -52.90 33.73
N LEU A 6 2.56 -52.20 32.60
CA LEU A 6 3.78 -51.55 32.09
C LEU A 6 4.17 -50.40 33.03
N PRO A 7 5.45 -50.18 33.33
CA PRO A 7 5.89 -49.12 34.23
C PRO A 7 5.65 -47.75 33.60
N PHE A 8 5.22 -46.80 34.44
CA PHE A 8 4.79 -45.44 34.04
C PHE A 8 5.83 -44.68 33.21
N ALA A 9 7.12 -45.00 33.38
CA ALA A 9 8.22 -44.41 32.62
C ALA A 9 8.21 -44.78 31.12
N THR A 10 7.66 -45.93 30.73
CA THR A 10 7.59 -46.35 29.31
C THR A 10 6.40 -45.71 28.58
N LEU A 11 5.35 -45.29 29.30
CA LEU A 11 4.22 -44.56 28.72
C LEU A 11 4.58 -43.10 28.41
N SER A 12 5.45 -42.49 29.23
CA SER A 12 5.85 -41.08 29.06
C SER A 12 6.68 -40.85 27.78
N ASN A 13 7.56 -41.78 27.40
CA ASN A 13 8.38 -41.64 26.18
C ASN A 13 7.61 -41.90 24.88
N ILE A 14 6.53 -42.70 24.91
CA ILE A 14 5.69 -42.94 23.74
C ILE A 14 4.73 -41.77 23.49
N ILE A 15 4.24 -41.12 24.55
CA ILE A 15 3.38 -39.93 24.44
C ILE A 15 4.21 -38.70 23.98
N MET A 16 5.49 -38.60 24.36
CA MET A 16 6.36 -37.51 23.93
C MET A 16 6.87 -37.66 22.48
N ALA A 17 6.99 -38.89 21.96
CA ALA A 17 7.32 -39.14 20.55
C ALA A 17 6.10 -38.92 19.61
N GLY A 18 4.87 -39.13 20.10
CA GLY A 18 3.64 -38.89 19.32
C GLY A 18 3.27 -37.40 19.16
N ALA A 19 3.67 -36.53 20.11
CA ALA A 19 3.37 -35.10 20.07
C ALA A 19 4.26 -34.30 19.10
N LEU A 20 5.46 -34.80 18.76
CA LEU A 20 6.37 -34.14 17.83
C LEU A 20 6.03 -34.40 16.35
N ILE A 21 5.29 -35.46 16.03
CA ILE A 21 4.87 -35.76 14.65
C ILE A 21 3.59 -34.99 14.27
N LEU A 22 2.77 -34.58 15.24
CA LEU A 22 1.60 -33.73 15.01
C LEU A 22 1.93 -32.22 14.91
N ALA A 23 3.04 -31.78 15.48
CA ALA A 23 3.51 -30.40 15.32
C ALA A 23 4.17 -30.16 13.95
N GLY A 24 4.84 -31.16 13.38
CA GLY A 24 5.45 -31.05 12.04
C GLY A 24 4.43 -30.96 10.90
N SER A 25 3.35 -31.75 10.96
CA SER A 25 2.34 -31.76 9.89
C SER A 25 1.44 -30.52 9.86
N LEU A 26 1.31 -29.77 10.97
CA LEU A 26 0.52 -28.54 11.01
C LEU A 26 1.32 -27.31 10.52
N VAL A 27 2.64 -27.31 10.70
CA VAL A 27 3.55 -26.26 10.21
C VAL A 27 3.75 -26.37 8.69
N GLU A 28 3.84 -27.59 8.15
CA GLU A 28 3.90 -27.82 6.69
C GLU A 28 2.62 -27.34 5.99
N TYR A 29 1.44 -27.52 6.61
CA TYR A 29 0.16 -27.16 5.99
C TYR A 29 -0.04 -25.64 5.87
N ARG A 30 0.50 -24.84 6.80
CA ARG A 30 0.45 -23.37 6.70
C ARG A 30 1.52 -22.83 5.75
N PHE A 31 2.64 -23.52 5.55
CA PHE A 31 3.64 -23.11 4.55
C PHE A 31 3.13 -23.37 3.11
N HIS A 32 2.44 -24.49 2.88
CA HIS A 32 1.82 -24.77 1.57
C HIS A 32 0.61 -23.87 1.26
N ALA A 33 -0.16 -23.43 2.27
CA ALA A 33 -1.27 -22.50 2.09
C ALA A 33 -0.79 -21.05 1.81
N LEU A 34 0.42 -20.67 2.22
CA LEU A 34 0.97 -19.34 1.97
C LEU A 34 1.68 -19.20 0.62
N GLN A 35 2.20 -20.29 0.05
CA GLN A 35 2.74 -20.26 -1.33
C GLN A 35 1.65 -20.06 -2.39
N ASN A 36 0.42 -20.51 -2.14
CA ASN A 36 -0.70 -20.29 -3.06
C ASN A 36 -1.29 -18.86 -3.01
N ILE A 37 -0.90 -18.04 -2.03
CA ILE A 37 -1.30 -16.62 -1.96
C ILE A 37 -0.21 -15.72 -2.55
N ALA A 38 1.06 -16.10 -2.44
CA ALA A 38 2.19 -15.39 -3.06
C ALA A 38 2.32 -15.62 -4.59
N ASN A 39 1.53 -16.54 -5.18
CA ASN A 39 1.60 -16.89 -6.60
C ASN A 39 0.35 -16.52 -7.39
N LYS A 40 -0.47 -15.60 -6.88
CA LYS A 40 -1.54 -14.99 -7.67
C LYS A 40 -0.98 -13.82 -8.48
N SER A 41 -0.15 -14.15 -9.47
CA SER A 41 0.06 -13.26 -10.61
C SER A 41 -1.32 -12.82 -11.13
N PRO A 42 -1.51 -11.54 -11.51
CA PRO A 42 -2.76 -11.10 -12.11
C PRO A 42 -3.14 -12.05 -13.26
N GLN A 43 -4.39 -12.49 -13.25
CA GLN A 43 -4.89 -13.53 -14.14
C GLN A 43 -4.49 -13.26 -15.58
N SER A 44 -3.93 -14.30 -16.20
CA SER A 44 -3.58 -14.39 -17.61
C SER A 44 -4.68 -13.80 -18.50
N VAL A 45 -4.42 -12.65 -19.11
CA VAL A 45 -5.15 -12.20 -20.28
C VAL A 45 -4.86 -13.20 -21.39
N THR A 46 -5.91 -13.86 -21.87
CA THR A 46 -5.83 -14.99 -22.79
C THR A 46 -5.11 -14.64 -24.09
N ALA A 47 -4.04 -15.39 -24.36
CA ALA A 47 -3.43 -15.69 -25.66
C ALA A 47 -3.09 -14.49 -26.59
N GLY A 48 -1.83 -14.04 -26.56
CA GLY A 48 -1.28 -13.32 -27.72
C GLY A 48 -0.06 -12.42 -27.55
N ASP A 49 0.52 -12.22 -26.36
CA ASP A 49 1.56 -11.20 -26.20
C ASP A 49 2.91 -11.75 -25.73
N ALA A 50 3.68 -12.29 -26.68
CA ALA A 50 5.13 -12.44 -26.52
C ALA A 50 5.83 -11.11 -26.14
N ARG A 51 5.14 -9.99 -26.34
CA ARG A 51 5.52 -8.65 -25.93
C ARG A 51 5.39 -8.44 -24.41
N ALA A 52 4.38 -9.00 -23.74
CA ALA A 52 4.23 -8.91 -22.28
C ALA A 52 5.33 -9.67 -21.55
N ASP A 53 5.70 -10.86 -22.03
CA ASP A 53 6.83 -11.65 -21.50
C ASP A 53 8.18 -10.97 -21.73
N GLN A 54 8.33 -10.21 -22.83
CA GLN A 54 9.51 -9.39 -23.09
C GLN A 54 9.54 -8.14 -22.22
N LEU A 55 8.38 -7.51 -21.95
CA LEU A 55 8.26 -6.34 -21.08
C LEU A 55 8.56 -6.69 -19.62
N ALA A 56 8.10 -7.85 -19.13
CA ALA A 56 8.42 -8.33 -17.79
C ALA A 56 9.93 -8.53 -17.59
N LYS A 57 10.66 -8.95 -18.63
CA LYS A 57 12.14 -9.07 -18.60
C LYS A 57 12.88 -7.73 -18.56
N LEU A 58 12.22 -6.62 -18.86
CA LEU A 58 12.81 -5.28 -18.77
C LEU A 58 12.66 -4.66 -17.38
N ILE A 59 11.76 -5.21 -16.54
CA ILE A 59 11.54 -4.78 -15.17
C ILE A 59 12.38 -5.67 -14.26
N ASP A 60 13.60 -5.24 -13.97
CA ASP A 60 14.43 -5.91 -12.96
C ASP A 60 13.90 -5.56 -11.57
N THR A 61 13.29 -6.54 -10.92
CA THR A 61 12.78 -6.43 -9.53
C THR A 61 13.67 -7.20 -8.56
N ASP A 62 14.77 -7.79 -9.04
CA ASP A 62 15.69 -8.52 -8.19
C ASP A 62 16.50 -7.52 -7.35
N GLN A 63 17.00 -8.00 -6.20
CA GLN A 63 17.92 -7.21 -5.40
C GLN A 63 19.17 -6.87 -6.22
N PRO A 64 19.59 -5.60 -6.28
CA PRO A 64 20.82 -5.22 -6.96
C PRO A 64 22.01 -5.98 -6.39
N LYS A 65 22.82 -6.61 -7.26
CA LYS A 65 23.93 -7.48 -6.86
C LYS A 65 24.99 -6.74 -6.02
N ASP A 66 25.14 -5.43 -6.27
CA ASP A 66 26.03 -4.53 -5.56
C ASP A 66 25.49 -4.05 -4.20
N LYS A 67 24.23 -4.37 -3.86
CA LYS A 67 23.56 -4.03 -2.59
C LYS A 67 23.22 -5.26 -1.76
N SER A 68 24.00 -6.33 -1.93
CA SER A 68 23.84 -7.60 -1.21
C SER A 68 24.23 -7.53 0.27
N ASP A 69 24.89 -6.45 0.68
CA ASP A 69 25.30 -6.14 2.05
C ASP A 69 24.24 -5.38 2.87
N VAL A 70 23.17 -4.90 2.22
CA VAL A 70 22.08 -4.20 2.91
C VAL A 70 21.25 -5.18 3.72
N ASP A 71 21.22 -4.99 5.03
CA ASP A 71 20.46 -5.83 5.97
C ASP A 71 19.02 -5.35 6.13
N PHE A 72 18.07 -6.08 5.55
CA PHE A 72 16.64 -5.87 5.73
C PHE A 72 16.06 -6.60 6.97
N GLY A 73 16.89 -7.24 7.78
CA GLY A 73 16.46 -7.93 9.01
C GLY A 73 15.73 -7.00 9.98
N ILE A 74 16.24 -5.78 10.15
CA ILE A 74 15.61 -4.77 11.01
C ILE A 74 14.24 -4.33 10.48
N PHE A 75 14.06 -4.25 9.16
CA PHE A 75 12.77 -3.95 8.55
C PHE A 75 11.72 -5.01 8.93
N TRP A 76 12.08 -6.29 8.81
CA TRP A 76 11.18 -7.40 9.18
C TRP A 76 10.99 -7.57 10.69
N GLU A 77 11.93 -7.12 11.50
CA GLU A 77 11.74 -7.04 12.94
C GLU A 77 10.68 -5.99 13.30
N VAL A 78 10.81 -4.77 12.77
CA VAL A 78 9.81 -3.71 12.97
C VAL A 78 8.44 -4.13 12.44
N TRP A 79 8.38 -4.76 11.27
CA TRP A 79 7.13 -5.30 10.72
C TRP A 79 6.44 -6.24 11.70
N ARG A 80 7.17 -7.23 12.25
CA ARG A 80 6.63 -8.19 13.23
C ARG A 80 6.23 -7.52 14.54
N LEU A 81 6.95 -6.48 14.98
CA LEU A 81 6.58 -5.70 16.15
C LEU A 81 5.25 -4.97 15.93
N LEU A 82 5.03 -4.39 14.74
CA LEU A 82 3.75 -3.77 14.39
C LEU A 82 2.61 -4.79 14.39
N GLU A 83 2.79 -5.95 13.75
CA GLU A 83 1.77 -7.00 13.75
C GLU A 83 1.44 -7.54 15.15
N ARG A 84 2.43 -7.56 16.06
CA ARG A 84 2.25 -8.13 17.42
C ARG A 84 1.73 -7.12 18.43
N ASP A 85 2.22 -5.89 18.39
CA ASP A 85 2.11 -4.92 19.48
C ASP A 85 1.29 -3.66 19.10
N TYR A 86 0.98 -3.45 17.82
CA TYR A 86 0.09 -2.35 17.42
C TYR A 86 -1.32 -2.56 17.97
N ILE A 87 -1.99 -1.47 18.38
CA ILE A 87 -3.30 -1.53 19.05
C ILE A 87 -4.39 -2.00 18.08
N ASP A 88 -4.38 -1.46 16.86
CA ASP A 88 -5.38 -1.73 15.83
C ASP A 88 -4.82 -2.66 14.74
N GLN A 89 -4.42 -3.88 15.13
CA GLN A 89 -3.75 -4.85 14.23
C GLN A 89 -4.60 -5.19 12.99
N ASP A 90 -5.92 -5.17 13.14
CA ASP A 90 -6.90 -5.40 12.07
C ASP A 90 -6.90 -4.30 10.99
N LYS A 91 -6.36 -3.13 11.31
CA LYS A 91 -6.21 -2.01 10.38
C LYS A 91 -4.85 -2.00 9.67
N LEU A 92 -3.95 -2.93 9.98
CA LEU A 92 -2.68 -3.05 9.28
C LEU A 92 -2.92 -3.54 7.84
N ASP A 93 -2.40 -2.78 6.90
CA ASP A 93 -2.50 -3.05 5.47
C ASP A 93 -1.08 -3.18 4.93
N ALA A 94 -0.70 -4.40 4.56
CA ALA A 94 0.65 -4.72 4.11
C ALA A 94 1.07 -3.91 2.89
N ASP A 95 0.14 -3.65 1.97
CA ASP A 95 0.42 -2.89 0.74
C ASP A 95 0.74 -1.43 1.08
N LYS A 96 -0.09 -0.82 1.94
CA LYS A 96 0.16 0.54 2.45
C LYS A 96 1.45 0.64 3.24
N MET A 97 1.79 -0.38 4.05
CA MET A 97 3.03 -0.41 4.81
C MET A 97 4.26 -0.46 3.89
N VAL A 98 4.23 -1.29 2.85
CA VAL A 98 5.31 -1.36 1.85
C VAL A 98 5.45 -0.03 1.11
N HIS A 99 4.35 0.53 0.60
CA HIS A 99 4.38 1.82 -0.09
C HIS A 99 4.87 2.94 0.82
N GLY A 100 4.43 2.98 2.08
CA GLY A 100 4.91 3.94 3.07
C GLY A 100 6.41 3.81 3.36
N ALA A 101 6.94 2.58 3.43
CA ALA A 101 8.37 2.36 3.60
C ALA A 101 9.18 2.87 2.38
N ILE A 102 8.69 2.65 1.17
CA ILE A 102 9.32 3.16 -0.07
C ILE A 102 9.26 4.69 -0.12
N GLN A 103 8.13 5.30 0.28
CA GLN A 103 8.02 6.76 0.40
C GLN A 103 9.06 7.31 1.37
N GLY A 104 9.19 6.71 2.56
CA GLY A 104 10.20 7.07 3.55
C GLY A 104 11.63 6.91 3.02
N MET A 105 11.89 5.86 2.23
CA MET A 105 13.18 5.66 1.56
C MET A 105 13.49 6.79 0.59
N THR A 106 12.55 7.21 -0.26
CA THR A 106 12.79 8.37 -1.15
C THR A 106 12.95 9.68 -0.40
N ALA A 107 12.16 9.90 0.66
CA ALA A 107 12.25 11.10 1.49
C ALA A 107 13.60 11.22 2.22
N SER A 108 14.24 10.08 2.54
CA SER A 108 15.55 10.05 3.21
C SER A 108 16.68 10.70 2.39
N LEU A 109 16.48 10.90 1.08
CA LEU A 109 17.44 11.56 0.20
C LEU A 109 17.52 13.07 0.47
N GLY A 110 16.50 13.66 1.12
CA GLY A 110 16.43 15.10 1.37
C GLY A 110 16.29 15.95 0.11
N ASP A 111 16.06 15.33 -1.05
CA ASP A 111 15.82 16.00 -2.32
C ASP A 111 14.31 16.21 -2.51
N PRO A 112 13.81 17.46 -2.48
CA PRO A 112 12.38 17.75 -2.63
C PRO A 112 11.82 17.38 -4.01
N TYR A 113 12.67 17.13 -5.00
CA TYR A 113 12.25 16.76 -6.35
C TYR A 113 12.24 15.23 -6.57
N THR A 114 12.75 14.45 -5.62
CA THR A 114 12.74 12.99 -5.69
C THR A 114 11.68 12.43 -4.75
N MET A 115 10.62 11.88 -5.31
CA MET A 115 9.56 11.26 -4.53
C MET A 115 9.03 9.99 -5.18
N TYR A 116 8.62 9.04 -4.34
CA TYR A 116 7.83 7.90 -4.76
C TYR A 116 6.34 8.23 -4.73
N LEU A 117 5.64 7.94 -5.83
CA LEU A 117 4.19 8.04 -5.94
C LEU A 117 3.58 6.63 -5.91
N PRO A 118 2.81 6.27 -4.87
CA PRO A 118 2.03 5.04 -4.87
C PRO A 118 1.05 5.00 -6.05
N PRO A 119 0.60 3.81 -6.50
CA PRO A 119 -0.19 3.66 -7.72
C PRO A 119 -1.37 4.62 -7.85
N GLU A 120 -2.18 4.78 -6.79
CA GLU A 120 -3.34 5.68 -6.79
C GLU A 120 -2.94 7.15 -7.00
N GLN A 121 -1.86 7.60 -6.38
CA GLN A 121 -1.37 8.97 -6.53
C GLN A 121 -0.71 9.19 -7.89
N ASN A 122 -0.02 8.17 -8.40
CA ASN A 122 0.59 8.19 -9.72
C ASN A 122 -0.46 8.27 -10.83
N GLU A 123 -1.58 7.54 -10.72
CA GLU A 123 -2.69 7.63 -11.66
C GLU A 123 -3.30 9.03 -11.72
N ARG A 124 -3.53 9.65 -10.56
CA ARG A 124 -4.02 11.03 -10.48
C ARG A 124 -3.02 12.01 -11.09
N SER A 125 -1.75 11.90 -10.73
CA SER A 125 -0.69 12.77 -11.25
C SER A 125 -0.51 12.61 -12.77
N ALA A 126 -0.61 11.37 -13.28
CA ALA A 126 -0.55 11.09 -14.71
C ALA A 126 -1.78 11.66 -15.45
N ALA A 127 -2.97 11.60 -14.85
CA ALA A 127 -4.16 12.23 -15.38
C ALA A 127 -4.00 13.76 -15.45
N ASP A 128 -3.52 14.39 -14.37
CA ASP A 128 -3.26 15.83 -14.32
C ASP A 128 -2.23 16.25 -15.38
N LEU A 129 -1.12 15.52 -15.51
CA LEU A 129 -0.10 15.75 -16.54
C LEU A 129 -0.62 15.53 -17.97
N ALA A 130 -1.56 14.62 -18.14
CA ALA A 130 -2.25 14.39 -19.41
C ALA A 130 -3.33 15.45 -19.71
N GLY A 131 -3.52 16.43 -18.81
CA GLY A 131 -4.56 17.45 -18.90
C GLY A 131 -5.96 16.93 -18.60
N ALA A 132 -6.08 15.71 -18.08
CA ALA A 132 -7.31 15.13 -17.57
C ALA A 132 -7.53 15.57 -16.12
N PHE A 133 -7.93 16.84 -15.96
CA PHE A 133 -8.28 17.38 -14.66
C PHE A 133 -9.67 16.87 -14.25
N TYR A 134 -9.77 16.18 -13.10
CA TYR A 134 -11.05 15.93 -12.46
C TYR A 134 -11.51 17.22 -11.75
N GLY A 135 -12.77 17.61 -11.94
CA GLY A 135 -13.38 18.77 -11.27
C GLY A 135 -13.91 19.81 -12.24
N VAL A 136 -14.01 21.06 -11.77
CA VAL A 136 -14.60 22.18 -12.53
C VAL A 136 -13.56 23.01 -13.31
N GLY A 137 -12.26 22.73 -13.14
CA GLY A 137 -11.16 23.40 -13.85
C GLY A 137 -10.70 24.72 -13.21
N ILE A 138 -10.38 24.68 -11.91
CA ILE A 138 -9.85 25.85 -11.18
C ILE A 138 -8.47 25.47 -10.62
N GLU A 139 -7.48 26.31 -10.88
CA GLU A 139 -6.22 26.28 -10.13
C GLU A 139 -6.43 26.92 -8.77
N LEU A 140 -6.20 26.16 -7.70
CA LEU A 140 -6.41 26.59 -6.32
C LEU A 140 -5.10 27.03 -5.67
N GLY A 141 -5.21 28.01 -4.79
CA GLY A 141 -4.12 28.48 -3.95
C GLY A 141 -4.67 29.14 -2.70
N TYR A 142 -3.80 29.82 -1.95
CA TYR A 142 -4.20 30.55 -0.75
C TYR A 142 -3.81 32.02 -0.87
N VAL A 143 -4.73 32.91 -0.50
CA VAL A 143 -4.48 34.35 -0.35
C VAL A 143 -4.85 34.72 1.08
N ASP A 144 -3.87 35.24 1.84
CA ASP A 144 -4.03 35.58 3.25
C ASP A 144 -4.60 34.42 4.12
N GLY A 145 -4.24 33.18 3.78
CA GLY A 145 -4.71 31.97 4.47
C GLY A 145 -6.13 31.53 4.12
N ILE A 146 -6.76 32.15 3.11
CA ILE A 146 -8.09 31.78 2.60
C ILE A 146 -7.92 31.09 1.26
N LEU A 147 -8.63 29.98 1.06
CA LEU A 147 -8.64 29.26 -0.22
C LEU A 147 -9.14 30.20 -1.34
N ALA A 148 -8.38 30.29 -2.43
CA ALA A 148 -8.65 31.20 -3.52
C ALA A 148 -8.43 30.53 -4.88
N ALA A 149 -9.17 30.98 -5.88
CA ALA A 149 -8.93 30.65 -7.28
C ALA A 149 -7.72 31.46 -7.78
N VAL A 150 -6.62 30.77 -8.07
CA VAL A 150 -5.46 31.38 -8.73
C VAL A 150 -5.83 31.75 -10.16
N ALA A 151 -6.38 30.80 -10.92
CA ALA A 151 -6.93 31.03 -12.25
C ALA A 151 -7.93 29.93 -12.66
N PRO A 152 -9.00 30.26 -13.41
CA PRO A 152 -9.77 29.24 -14.13
C PRO A 152 -8.98 28.73 -15.33
N LEU A 153 -9.17 27.46 -15.67
CA LEU A 153 -8.62 26.88 -16.89
C LEU A 153 -9.52 27.23 -18.08
N ALA A 154 -8.92 27.55 -19.23
CA ALA A 154 -9.66 27.93 -20.43
C ALA A 154 -10.55 26.77 -20.94
N GLY A 155 -11.78 27.09 -21.32
CA GLY A 155 -12.77 26.13 -21.83
C GLY A 155 -13.38 25.22 -20.77
N THR A 156 -13.15 25.47 -19.48
CA THR A 156 -13.66 24.64 -18.39
C THR A 156 -14.97 25.16 -17.79
N PRO A 157 -15.75 24.32 -17.08
CA PRO A 157 -16.97 24.77 -16.40
C PRO A 157 -16.78 25.97 -15.48
N ALA A 158 -15.62 26.10 -14.82
CA ALA A 158 -15.33 27.23 -13.95
C ALA A 158 -15.20 28.55 -14.72
N GLU A 159 -14.52 28.56 -15.88
CA GLU A 159 -14.48 29.73 -16.75
C GLU A 159 -15.89 30.08 -17.25
N ALA A 160 -16.66 29.08 -17.68
CA ALA A 160 -18.04 29.26 -18.13
C ALA A 160 -18.98 29.78 -17.02
N ALA A 161 -18.72 29.40 -15.77
CA ALA A 161 -19.41 29.92 -14.59
C ALA A 161 -18.97 31.34 -14.20
N GLY A 162 -17.92 31.87 -14.84
CA GLY A 162 -17.43 33.23 -14.63
C GLY A 162 -16.48 33.38 -13.45
N VAL A 163 -15.89 32.29 -12.96
CA VAL A 163 -14.82 32.31 -11.95
C VAL A 163 -13.64 33.13 -12.47
N ARG A 164 -13.03 33.93 -11.60
CA ARG A 164 -11.89 34.79 -11.93
C ARG A 164 -10.72 34.54 -10.98
N ALA A 165 -9.54 34.88 -11.47
CA ALA A 165 -8.34 34.94 -10.64
C ALA A 165 -8.58 35.89 -9.45
N GLY A 166 -8.27 35.41 -8.24
CA GLY A 166 -8.47 36.12 -6.98
C GLY A 166 -9.83 35.90 -6.31
N ASP A 167 -10.76 35.14 -6.91
CA ASP A 167 -12.00 34.79 -6.25
C ASP A 167 -11.73 33.93 -5.01
N LEU A 168 -12.31 34.30 -3.87
CA LEU A 168 -12.21 33.52 -2.64
C LEU A 168 -13.26 32.42 -2.63
N ILE A 169 -12.83 31.20 -2.31
CA ILE A 169 -13.72 30.07 -2.12
C ILE A 169 -14.01 30.01 -0.64
N ILE A 170 -15.26 30.28 -0.26
CA ILE A 170 -15.70 30.37 1.16
C ILE A 170 -16.46 29.13 1.64
N ASN A 171 -16.98 28.33 0.72
CA ASN A 171 -17.79 27.15 1.02
C ASN A 171 -17.73 26.14 -0.14
N VAL A 172 -17.77 24.85 0.17
CA VAL A 172 -17.86 23.74 -0.79
C VAL A 172 -19.07 22.90 -0.44
N LYS A 173 -19.96 22.68 -1.42
CA LYS A 173 -21.17 21.88 -1.26
C LYS A 173 -21.24 20.75 -2.30
N ASP A 174 -21.49 19.52 -1.85
CA ASP A 174 -21.81 18.35 -2.67
C ASP A 174 -23.01 17.62 -2.07
N GLU A 175 -24.18 17.76 -2.69
CA GLU A 175 -25.42 17.15 -2.20
C GLU A 175 -25.42 15.62 -2.28
N ALA A 176 -24.67 15.04 -3.24
CA ALA A 176 -24.59 13.60 -3.40
C ALA A 176 -23.70 12.94 -2.35
N LYS A 177 -22.72 13.71 -1.83
CA LYS A 177 -21.79 13.25 -0.79
C LYS A 177 -22.10 13.84 0.59
N GLU A 178 -23.20 14.58 0.72
CA GLU A 178 -23.60 15.28 1.95
C GLU A 178 -22.49 16.22 2.49
N ILE A 179 -21.72 16.85 1.60
CA ILE A 179 -20.68 17.81 1.95
C ILE A 179 -21.31 19.20 1.94
N ASP A 180 -21.13 19.95 3.03
CA ASP A 180 -21.41 21.38 3.12
C ASP A 180 -20.41 21.97 4.13
N GLU A 181 -19.24 22.32 3.63
CA GLU A 181 -18.10 22.71 4.46
C GLU A 181 -17.60 24.09 4.10
N THR A 182 -17.44 24.92 5.12
CA THR A 182 -16.71 26.18 4.99
C THR A 182 -15.22 25.88 4.81
N THR A 183 -14.58 26.66 3.96
CA THR A 183 -13.14 26.59 3.68
C THR A 183 -12.31 27.38 4.69
N GLU A 184 -12.95 28.04 5.65
CA GLU A 184 -12.26 28.71 6.75
C GLU A 184 -11.44 27.69 7.56
N GLY A 185 -10.12 27.91 7.66
CA GLY A 185 -9.22 27.06 8.44
C GLY A 185 -8.72 25.82 7.69
N TRP A 186 -9.01 25.67 6.40
CA TRP A 186 -8.34 24.68 5.57
C TRP A 186 -6.87 25.09 5.37
N SER A 187 -5.94 24.16 5.64
CA SER A 187 -4.49 24.37 5.56
C SER A 187 -3.80 23.23 4.85
#